data_AF-A0A238IV90-F1
#
_entry.id   AF-A0A238IV90-F1
#
_cell.length_a   1.000
_cell.length_b   1.000
_cell.length_c   1.000
_cell.angle_alpha   90.00
_cell.angle_beta   90.00
_cell.angle_gamma   90.00
#
_symmetry.space_group_name_H-M   'P 1'
#
loop_
_entity.id
_entity.type
_entity.pdbx_description
1 polymer ?
#
loop_
_entity_poly.entity_id
_entity_poly.type
_entity_poly.pdbx_seq_one_letter_code
_entity_poly.pdbx_strand_id
1 'polypeptide(L)'
;SHSMRYFHTAMSRPGRGEPRFITVGYVDDTLFVRFDSDATSPRKEPRAPWIEQEGPEYWDRETQISKTNTQTYRESLRNLRGYYNQSEAGSHSMRYFHTAMSRPGRGEPRFITVGYVDDTLFVRFDSDATSPRKEPRAPWIEQEGPEYWDRETQISKTNTQTYRESLRNLRGYYNQSEAGSHTWQRMYGCDLGPDGRLLRGYNQLAYDGKDYIALNEDLSSWTAADTAAQITQRKWEAAREAEQLRAYLEGLCVEWLRRYLENGKETLQRA
;
A
#
# COMPACT_ATOMS: atom_id res chain seq x y z
N SER A 1 1.14 -3.43 27.32
CA SER A 1 1.90 -2.63 26.36
C SER A 1 0.93 -1.99 25.39
N HIS A 2 1.08 -0.70 25.11
CA HIS A 2 0.32 0.04 24.10
C HIS A 2 1.28 0.45 22.97
N SER A 3 0.80 0.49 21.73
CA SER A 3 1.63 0.87 20.57
C SER A 3 0.95 1.98 19.79
N MET A 4 1.74 2.99 19.38
CA MET A 4 1.31 4.04 18.48
C MET A 4 2.17 4.00 17.22
N ARG A 5 1.54 4.00 16.05
CA ARG A 5 2.21 3.93 14.74
C ARG A 5 1.66 4.96 13.79
N TYR A 6 2.54 5.55 12.99
CA TYR A 6 2.15 6.35 11.84
C TYR A 6 2.68 5.70 10.57
N PHE A 7 1.81 5.61 9.56
CA PHE A 7 2.19 5.19 8.22
C PHE A 7 2.06 6.37 7.30
N HIS A 8 3.15 6.67 6.61
CA HIS A 8 3.22 7.72 5.60
C HIS A 8 3.28 7.07 4.22
N THR A 9 2.43 7.52 3.32
CA THR A 9 2.40 7.06 1.93
C THR A 9 2.50 8.28 1.04
N ALA A 10 3.58 8.38 0.29
CA ALA A 10 3.78 9.40 -0.73
C ALA A 10 3.74 8.74 -2.11
N MET A 11 2.86 9.21 -2.99
CA MET A 11 2.65 8.64 -4.33
C MET A 11 3.01 9.68 -5.37
N SER A 12 3.97 9.35 -6.24
CA SER A 12 4.38 10.20 -7.35
C SER A 12 3.32 10.23 -8.44
N ARG A 13 3.02 11.41 -9.01
CA ARG A 13 2.04 11.58 -10.09
C ARG A 13 2.67 12.05 -11.41
N PRO A 14 3.07 11.16 -12.34
CA PRO A 14 3.71 11.62 -13.56
C PRO A 14 2.68 12.33 -14.42
N GLY A 15 2.95 13.57 -14.85
CA GLY A 15 2.04 14.34 -15.70
C GLY A 15 0.77 14.91 -15.02
N ARG A 16 0.44 14.55 -13.77
CA ARG A 16 -0.81 14.93 -13.08
C ARG A 16 -0.63 15.82 -11.84
N GLY A 17 0.50 16.53 -11.74
CA GLY A 17 0.77 17.50 -10.68
C GLY A 17 1.62 16.99 -9.51
N GLU A 18 1.43 17.61 -8.34
CA GLU A 18 2.24 17.32 -7.14
C GLU A 18 1.96 15.93 -6.55
N PRO A 19 2.98 15.22 -6.03
CA PRO A 19 2.78 13.96 -5.31
C PRO A 19 1.70 14.04 -4.22
N ARG A 20 0.86 12.99 -4.16
CA ARG A 20 -0.13 12.81 -3.10
C ARG A 20 0.54 12.26 -1.86
N PHE A 21 0.18 12.82 -0.71
CA PHE A 21 0.66 12.39 0.59
C PHE A 21 -0.51 12.01 1.49
N ILE A 22 -0.44 10.80 2.05
CA ILE A 22 -1.41 10.29 3.01
C ILE A 22 -0.65 9.92 4.28
N THR A 23 -1.23 10.27 5.43
CA THR A 23 -0.77 9.76 6.73
C THR A 23 -1.93 9.14 7.45
N VAL A 24 -1.72 7.96 8.03
CA VAL A 24 -2.67 7.32 8.94
C VAL A 24 -1.96 6.97 10.25
N GLY A 25 -2.64 7.20 11.37
CA GLY A 25 -2.13 6.88 12.70
C GLY A 25 -2.98 5.79 13.35
N TYR A 26 -2.31 4.84 14.00
CA TYR A 26 -2.93 3.77 14.76
C TYR A 26 -2.46 3.79 16.21
N VAL A 27 -3.40 3.68 17.16
CA VAL A 27 -3.10 3.33 18.57
C VAL A 27 -3.70 1.97 18.82
N ASP A 28 -2.88 1.00 19.20
CA ASP A 28 -3.27 -0.39 19.41
C ASP A 28 -4.14 -0.93 18.27
N ASP A 29 -3.65 -0.70 17.05
CA ASP A 29 -4.30 -1.11 15.81
C ASP A 29 -5.66 -0.46 15.57
N THR A 30 -6.07 0.53 16.36
CA THR A 30 -7.25 1.37 16.09
C THR A 30 -6.81 2.61 15.31
N LEU A 31 -7.35 2.80 14.10
CA LEU A 31 -7.12 4.01 13.32
C LEU A 31 -7.68 5.20 14.10
N PHE A 32 -6.83 6.14 14.49
CA PHE A 32 -7.25 7.29 15.29
C PHE A 32 -7.08 8.62 14.57
N VAL A 33 -6.22 8.69 13.55
CA VAL A 33 -6.05 9.91 12.73
C VAL A 33 -5.79 9.58 11.28
N ARG A 34 -6.21 10.49 10.40
CA ARG A 34 -5.89 10.47 8.96
C ARG A 34 -5.58 11.89 8.47
N PHE A 35 -4.68 11.99 7.50
CA PHE A 35 -4.45 13.19 6.69
C PHE A 35 -4.36 12.76 5.22
N ASP A 36 -4.91 13.57 4.32
CA ASP A 36 -4.86 13.38 2.87
C ASP A 36 -4.56 14.73 2.21
N SER A 37 -3.44 14.84 1.51
CA SER A 37 -3.00 16.10 0.87
C SER A 37 -3.95 16.62 -0.20
N ASP A 38 -4.82 15.74 -0.69
CA ASP A 38 -5.73 15.99 -1.81
C ASP A 38 -7.15 16.33 -1.38
N ALA A 39 -7.44 16.29 -0.09
CA ALA A 39 -8.72 16.76 0.40
C ALA A 39 -8.89 18.23 0.00
N THR A 40 -10.12 18.65 -0.35
CA THR A 40 -10.43 20.05 -0.71
C THR A 40 -9.94 21.05 0.34
N SER A 41 -9.94 20.64 1.61
CA SER A 41 -9.32 21.36 2.72
C SER A 41 -8.44 20.38 3.52
N PRO A 42 -7.14 20.24 3.18
CA PRO A 42 -6.26 19.27 3.83
C PRO A 42 -6.06 19.63 5.30
N ARG A 43 -6.58 18.77 6.18
CA ARG A 43 -6.45 18.86 7.64
C ARG A 43 -6.27 17.47 8.24
N LYS A 44 -5.67 17.41 9.43
CA LYS A 44 -5.63 16.17 10.21
C LYS A 44 -7.04 15.93 10.77
N GLU A 45 -7.54 14.72 10.58
CA GLU A 45 -8.90 14.35 10.95
C GLU A 45 -8.90 13.23 11.99
N PRO A 46 -9.75 13.33 13.04
CA PRO A 46 -9.97 12.24 13.97
C PRO A 46 -10.65 11.05 13.27
N ARG A 47 -10.30 9.85 13.73
CA ARG A 47 -10.87 8.57 13.27
C ARG A 47 -11.31 7.68 14.43
N ALA A 48 -11.23 8.17 15.66
CA ALA A 48 -11.72 7.51 16.85
C ALA A 48 -12.32 8.55 17.83
N PRO A 49 -13.42 8.22 18.56
CA PRO A 49 -14.11 9.19 19.42
C PRO A 49 -13.23 9.81 20.51
N TRP A 50 -12.30 9.05 21.06
CA TRP A 50 -11.47 9.50 22.18
C TRP A 50 -10.47 10.60 21.80
N ILE A 51 -10.10 10.76 20.52
CA ILE A 51 -9.21 11.85 20.09
C ILE A 51 -10.00 13.12 19.74
N GLU A 52 -11.32 13.02 19.52
CA GLU A 52 -12.17 14.18 19.17
C GLU A 52 -12.25 15.21 20.30
N GLN A 53 -11.93 14.82 21.52
CA GLN A 53 -11.89 15.71 22.69
C GLN A 53 -10.73 16.72 22.66
N GLU A 54 -9.73 16.52 21.80
CA GLU A 54 -8.59 17.43 21.68
C GLU A 54 -9.00 18.79 21.11
N GLY A 55 -8.40 19.86 21.63
CA GLY A 55 -8.74 21.24 21.27
C GLY A 55 -8.23 21.66 19.88
N PRO A 56 -8.70 22.81 19.36
CA PRO A 56 -8.31 23.32 18.04
C PRO A 56 -6.79 23.46 17.85
N GLU A 57 -6.07 23.90 18.88
CA GLU A 57 -4.61 24.08 18.82
C GLU A 57 -3.85 22.78 18.51
N TYR A 58 -4.31 21.65 19.06
CA TYR A 58 -3.74 20.33 18.76
C TYR A 58 -3.95 19.98 17.29
N TRP A 59 -5.17 20.15 16.78
CA TRP A 59 -5.52 19.83 15.39
C TRP A 59 -4.82 20.75 14.38
N ASP A 60 -4.66 22.03 14.71
CA ASP A 60 -3.91 22.99 13.90
C ASP A 60 -2.43 22.60 13.82
N ARG A 61 -1.84 22.24 14.97
CA ARG A 61 -0.45 21.76 15.04
C ARG A 61 -0.26 20.48 14.23
N GLU A 62 -1.09 19.45 14.43
CA GLU A 62 -0.99 18.18 13.72
C GLU A 62 -1.23 18.32 12.21
N THR A 63 -2.13 19.23 11.83
CA THR A 63 -2.34 19.61 10.44
C THR A 63 -1.08 20.25 9.86
N GLN A 64 -0.46 21.18 10.58
CA GLN A 64 0.76 21.83 10.10
C GLN A 64 1.92 20.85 9.97
N ILE A 65 2.11 19.95 10.93
CA ILE A 65 3.10 18.86 10.85
C ILE A 65 2.86 18.01 9.59
N SER A 66 1.61 17.62 9.33
CA SER A 66 1.28 16.80 8.17
C SER A 66 1.50 17.54 6.84
N LYS A 67 1.26 18.86 6.81
CA LYS A 67 1.57 19.73 5.66
C LYS A 67 3.08 19.88 5.44
N THR A 68 3.87 20.07 6.50
CA THR A 68 5.34 20.09 6.41
C THR A 68 5.89 18.77 5.88
N ASN A 69 5.44 17.64 6.44
CA ASN A 69 5.83 16.32 5.95
C ASN A 69 5.48 16.15 4.46
N THR A 70 4.29 16.60 4.03
CA THR A 70 3.90 16.57 2.63
C THR A 70 4.94 17.27 1.74
N GLN A 71 5.43 18.45 2.13
CA GLN A 71 6.46 19.17 1.38
C GLN A 71 7.79 18.40 1.33
N THR A 72 8.24 17.86 2.47
CA THR A 72 9.47 17.05 2.54
C THR A 72 9.41 15.82 1.64
N TYR A 73 8.29 15.08 1.66
CA TYR A 73 8.11 13.91 0.81
C TYR A 73 7.97 14.28 -0.67
N ARG A 74 7.36 15.43 -0.99
CA ARG A 74 7.30 15.92 -2.38
C ARG A 74 8.67 16.23 -2.93
N GLU A 75 9.51 16.92 -2.17
CA GLU A 75 10.90 17.19 -2.55
C GLU A 75 11.69 15.90 -2.71
N SER A 76 11.57 14.97 -1.75
CA SER A 76 12.22 13.66 -1.81
C SER A 76 11.81 12.89 -3.07
N LEU A 77 10.51 12.83 -3.38
CA LEU A 77 10.00 12.17 -4.59
C LEU A 77 10.44 12.88 -5.86
N ARG A 78 10.51 14.22 -5.88
CA ARG A 78 10.96 15.00 -7.03
C ARG A 78 12.44 14.73 -7.33
N ASN A 79 13.27 14.66 -6.28
CA ASN A 79 14.68 14.27 -6.39
C ASN A 79 14.81 12.83 -6.93
N LEU A 80 14.09 11.88 -6.33
CA LEU A 80 14.06 10.48 -6.81
C LEU A 80 13.62 10.40 -8.27
N ARG A 81 12.61 11.18 -8.68
CA ARG A 81 12.18 11.28 -10.08
C ARG A 81 13.30 11.70 -11.03
N GLY A 82 14.09 12.69 -10.63
CA GLY A 82 15.25 13.15 -11.39
C GLY A 82 16.32 12.08 -11.53
N TYR A 83 16.49 11.22 -10.52
CA TYR A 83 17.44 10.11 -10.57
C TYR A 83 16.95 8.91 -11.41
N TYR A 84 15.64 8.61 -11.40
CA TYR A 84 15.06 7.42 -12.02
C TYR A 84 14.30 7.70 -13.34
N ASN A 85 14.40 8.92 -13.90
CA ASN A 85 13.78 9.35 -15.17
C ASN A 85 12.30 8.95 -15.34
N GLN A 86 11.50 9.03 -14.26
CA GLN A 86 10.08 8.71 -14.30
C GLN A 86 9.27 9.89 -14.87
N SER A 87 9.18 9.98 -16.19
CA SER A 87 8.29 10.93 -16.85
C SER A 87 7.94 10.51 -18.27
N GLU A 88 6.75 9.94 -18.47
CA GLU A 88 6.07 10.04 -19.75
C GLU A 88 4.60 10.41 -19.53
N ALA A 89 4.15 11.48 -20.20
CA ALA A 89 2.74 11.80 -20.33
C ALA A 89 2.02 10.63 -21.02
N GLY A 90 0.88 10.19 -20.48
CA GLY A 90 0.16 9.02 -20.97
C GLY A 90 0.54 7.69 -20.31
N SER A 91 1.47 7.69 -19.34
CA SER A 91 1.71 6.52 -18.48
C SER A 91 0.64 6.38 -17.40
N HIS A 92 0.34 5.14 -17.03
CA HIS A 92 -0.63 4.80 -15.99
C HIS A 92 -0.07 3.77 -15.03
N SER A 93 -0.62 3.67 -13.82
CA SER A 93 -0.14 2.73 -12.82
C SER A 93 -1.24 2.07 -12.02
N MET A 94 -0.97 0.86 -11.54
CA MET A 94 -1.82 0.17 -10.57
C MET A 94 -0.95 -0.31 -9.42
N ARG A 95 -1.26 0.10 -8.19
CA ARG A 95 -0.50 -0.27 -6.99
C ARG A 95 -1.42 -0.76 -5.89
N TYR A 96 -1.07 -1.89 -5.31
CA TYR A 96 -1.70 -2.42 -4.11
C TYR A 96 -0.71 -2.35 -2.94
N PHE A 97 -1.22 -1.91 -1.79
CA PHE A 97 -0.48 -1.85 -0.54
C PHE A 97 -1.16 -2.76 0.47
N HIS A 98 -0.42 -3.76 0.93
CA HIS A 98 -0.85 -4.68 1.97
C HIS A 98 -0.10 -4.34 3.25
N THR A 99 -0.82 -4.28 4.36
CA THR A 99 -0.25 -4.05 5.69
C THR A 99 -0.87 -5.05 6.65
N ALA A 100 -0.02 -5.84 7.32
CA ALA A 100 -0.42 -6.67 8.45
C ALA A 100 0.26 -6.20 9.74
N MET A 101 -0.51 -6.08 10.81
CA MET A 101 -0.04 -5.64 12.13
C MET A 101 -0.34 -6.73 13.15
N SER A 102 0.70 -7.29 13.78
CA SER A 102 0.56 -8.30 14.82
C SER A 102 0.10 -7.68 16.15
N ARG A 103 -0.72 -8.42 16.90
CA ARG A 103 -1.43 -7.90 18.09
C ARG A 103 -1.21 -8.78 19.32
N PRO A 104 0.00 -8.76 19.92
CA PRO A 104 0.30 -9.56 21.10
C PRO A 104 -0.75 -9.43 22.20
N GLY A 105 -1.37 -10.54 22.59
CA GLY A 105 -2.40 -10.59 23.62
C GLY A 105 -3.76 -9.99 23.24
N ARG A 106 -3.98 -9.60 21.98
CA ARG A 106 -5.25 -8.98 21.51
C ARG A 106 -5.87 -9.69 20.30
N GLY A 107 -5.43 -10.91 20.03
CA GLY A 107 -6.00 -11.78 18.98
C GLY A 107 -5.16 -11.83 17.70
N GLU A 108 -5.82 -12.11 16.59
CA GLU A 108 -5.17 -12.31 15.29
C GLU A 108 -4.65 -11.00 14.68
N PRO A 109 -3.58 -11.01 13.88
CA PRO A 109 -3.08 -9.81 13.20
C PRO A 109 -4.15 -9.10 12.38
N ARG A 110 -4.14 -7.75 12.38
CA ARG A 110 -5.00 -6.95 11.51
C ARG A 110 -4.38 -6.90 10.12
N PHE A 111 -5.16 -7.20 9.08
CA PHE A 111 -4.75 -7.09 7.69
C PHE A 111 -5.59 -6.03 6.97
N ILE A 112 -4.90 -5.11 6.28
CA ILE A 112 -5.50 -4.08 5.45
C ILE A 112 -4.87 -4.16 4.06
N THR A 113 -5.68 -4.09 3.01
CA THR A 113 -5.21 -3.87 1.64
C THR A 113 -5.93 -2.69 1.02
N VAL A 114 -5.19 -1.84 0.32
CA VAL A 114 -5.71 -0.73 -0.48
C VAL A 114 -5.13 -0.79 -1.88
N GLY A 115 -5.95 -0.47 -2.88
CA GLY A 115 -5.55 -0.43 -4.29
C GLY A 115 -5.71 0.96 -4.87
N TYR A 116 -4.73 1.38 -5.66
CA TYR A 116 -4.71 2.64 -6.39
C TYR A 116 -4.60 2.37 -7.88
N VAL A 117 -5.40 3.07 -8.68
CA VAL A 117 -5.17 3.26 -10.11
C VAL A 117 -4.76 4.70 -10.30
N ASP A 118 -3.59 4.89 -10.89
CA ASP A 118 -2.82 6.12 -10.81
C ASP A 118 -2.73 6.56 -9.34
N ASP A 119 -3.39 7.66 -9.00
CA ASP A 119 -3.41 8.18 -7.63
C ASP A 119 -4.79 8.14 -6.98
N THR A 120 -5.72 7.41 -7.59
CA THR A 120 -7.10 7.25 -7.13
C THR A 120 -7.22 5.95 -6.35
N LEU A 121 -7.49 6.07 -5.04
CA LEU A 121 -7.86 4.93 -4.20
C LEU A 121 -9.17 4.36 -4.73
N PHE A 122 -9.16 3.13 -5.24
CA PHE A 122 -10.35 2.53 -5.85
C PHE A 122 -10.89 1.34 -5.09
N VAL A 123 -10.06 0.66 -4.28
CA VAL A 123 -10.51 -0.46 -3.44
C VAL A 123 -9.84 -0.47 -2.08
N ARG A 124 -10.56 -1.02 -1.09
CA ARG A 124 -10.06 -1.27 0.27
C ARG A 124 -10.60 -2.59 0.82
N PHE A 125 -9.83 -3.27 1.64
CA PHE A 125 -10.31 -4.33 2.54
C PHE A 125 -9.69 -4.14 3.91
N ASP A 126 -10.43 -4.51 4.95
CA ASP A 126 -10.03 -4.44 6.35
C ASP A 126 -10.50 -5.70 7.09
N SER A 127 -9.58 -6.48 7.64
CA SER A 127 -9.91 -7.74 8.33
C SER A 127 -10.75 -7.53 9.59
N ASP A 128 -10.73 -6.33 10.15
CA ASP A 128 -11.42 -5.97 11.40
C ASP A 128 -12.80 -5.38 11.18
N ALA A 129 -13.23 -5.19 9.93
CA ALA A 129 -14.58 -4.75 9.66
C ALA A 129 -15.58 -5.80 10.19
N THR A 130 -16.77 -5.37 10.65
CA THR A 130 -17.82 -6.28 11.11
C THR A 130 -18.21 -7.32 10.06
N SER A 131 -18.12 -6.96 8.78
CA SER A 131 -18.26 -7.86 7.64
C SER A 131 -17.09 -7.63 6.68
N PRO A 132 -15.96 -8.35 6.85
CA PRO A 132 -14.77 -8.14 6.03
C PRO A 132 -15.03 -8.52 4.56
N ARG A 133 -15.08 -7.50 3.70
CA ARG A 133 -15.22 -7.61 2.25
C ARG A 133 -14.37 -6.56 1.54
N LYS A 134 -14.07 -6.81 0.26
CA LYS A 134 -13.45 -5.81 -0.60
C LYS A 134 -14.49 -4.75 -0.93
N GLU A 135 -14.16 -3.49 -0.71
CA GLU A 135 -15.08 -2.37 -0.84
C GLU A 135 -14.60 -1.40 -1.93
N PRO A 136 -15.53 -0.87 -2.75
CA PRO A 136 -15.21 0.19 -3.68
C PRO A 136 -14.86 1.49 -2.95
N ARG A 137 -13.95 2.26 -3.52
CA ARG A 137 -13.53 3.59 -3.04
C ARG A 137 -13.53 4.65 -4.14
N ALA A 138 -13.97 4.28 -5.34
CA ALA A 138 -14.23 5.19 -6.45
C ALA A 138 -15.51 4.75 -7.19
N PRO A 139 -16.35 5.68 -7.69
CA PRO A 139 -17.63 5.33 -8.33
C PRO A 139 -17.48 4.39 -9.53
N TRP A 140 -16.43 4.57 -10.34
CA TRP A 140 -16.21 3.80 -11.57
C TRP A 140 -15.89 2.32 -11.33
N ILE A 141 -15.49 1.91 -10.13
CA ILE A 141 -15.28 0.48 -9.83
C ILE A 141 -16.59 -0.21 -9.42
N GLU A 142 -17.60 0.55 -9.00
CA GLU A 142 -18.89 -0.02 -8.53
C GLU A 142 -19.66 -0.75 -9.63
N GLN A 143 -19.33 -0.48 -10.90
CA GLN A 143 -19.91 -1.19 -12.05
C GLN A 143 -19.42 -2.64 -12.19
N GLU A 144 -18.36 -3.03 -11.48
CA GLU A 144 -17.92 -4.43 -11.45
C GLU A 144 -18.97 -5.32 -10.79
N GLY A 145 -19.20 -6.49 -11.39
CA GLY A 145 -20.23 -7.42 -10.95
C GLY A 145 -19.93 -8.13 -9.62
N PRO A 146 -20.92 -8.81 -9.02
CA PRO A 146 -20.76 -9.49 -7.73
C PRO A 146 -19.64 -10.54 -7.74
N GLU A 147 -19.43 -11.26 -8.84
CA GLU A 147 -18.36 -12.26 -8.97
C GLU A 147 -16.96 -11.66 -8.76
N TYR A 148 -16.72 -10.44 -9.25
CA TYR A 148 -15.47 -9.72 -9.03
C TYR A 148 -15.27 -9.42 -7.53
N TRP A 149 -16.31 -8.88 -6.89
CA TRP A 149 -16.25 -8.52 -5.46
C TRP A 149 -16.08 -9.74 -4.55
N ASP A 150 -16.76 -10.85 -4.86
CA ASP A 150 -16.63 -12.10 -4.13
C ASP A 150 -15.22 -12.68 -4.28
N ARG A 151 -14.68 -12.71 -5.50
CA ARG A 151 -13.31 -13.15 -5.77
C ARG A 151 -12.28 -12.30 -5.04
N GLU A 152 -12.36 -10.98 -5.15
CA GLU A 152 -11.42 -10.05 -4.50
C GLU A 152 -11.50 -10.12 -2.96
N THR A 153 -12.71 -10.33 -2.44
CA THR A 153 -12.92 -10.57 -1.01
C THR A 153 -12.25 -11.86 -0.57
N GLN A 154 -12.41 -12.95 -1.33
CA GLN A 154 -11.81 -14.24 -0.99
C GLN A 154 -10.28 -14.22 -1.07
N ILE A 155 -9.72 -13.52 -2.07
CA ILE A 155 -8.28 -13.27 -2.16
C ILE A 155 -7.79 -12.49 -0.94
N SER A 156 -8.51 -11.46 -0.52
CA SER A 156 -8.15 -10.65 0.65
C SER A 156 -8.22 -11.45 1.96
N LYS A 157 -9.21 -12.34 2.12
CA LYS A 157 -9.32 -13.28 3.24
C LYS A 157 -8.18 -14.29 3.25
N THR A 158 -7.81 -14.83 2.10
CA THR A 158 -6.66 -15.74 1.95
C THR A 158 -5.37 -15.04 2.34
N ASN A 159 -5.14 -13.83 1.83
CA ASN A 159 -3.98 -13.00 2.19
C ASN A 159 -3.92 -12.70 3.69
N THR A 160 -5.06 -12.52 4.36
CA THR A 160 -5.08 -12.34 5.82
C THR A 160 -4.42 -13.52 6.55
N GLN A 161 -4.65 -14.75 6.08
CA GLN A 161 -3.99 -15.95 6.63
C GLN A 161 -2.51 -16.01 6.27
N THR A 162 -2.16 -15.78 5.00
CA THR A 162 -0.75 -15.77 4.55
C THR A 162 0.09 -14.76 5.32
N TYR A 163 -0.44 -13.56 5.58
CA TYR A 163 0.29 -12.52 6.31
C TYR A 163 0.43 -12.83 7.80
N ARG A 164 -0.55 -13.51 8.40
CA ARG A 164 -0.45 -14.02 9.77
C ARG A 164 0.71 -15.00 9.91
N GLU A 165 0.82 -15.95 8.98
CA GLU A 165 1.93 -16.91 8.97
C GLU A 165 3.27 -16.22 8.69
N SER A 166 3.28 -15.26 7.77
CA SER A 166 4.47 -14.46 7.45
C SER A 166 4.99 -13.71 8.69
N LEU A 167 4.11 -13.08 9.46
CA LEU A 167 4.47 -12.40 10.72
C LEU A 167 5.07 -13.37 11.75
N ARG A 168 4.54 -14.59 11.87
CA ARG A 168 5.10 -15.62 12.76
C ARG A 168 6.51 -16.04 12.31
N ASN A 169 6.70 -16.26 11.01
CA ASN A 169 7.99 -16.65 10.43
C ASN A 169 9.04 -15.54 10.59
N LEU A 170 8.68 -14.29 10.26
CA LEU A 170 9.58 -13.14 10.39
C LEU A 170 10.03 -12.93 11.83
N ARG A 171 9.10 -12.99 12.79
CA ARG A 171 9.43 -12.94 14.22
C ARG A 171 10.46 -14.01 14.60
N GLY A 172 10.31 -15.22 14.07
CA GLY A 172 11.28 -16.31 14.25
C GLY A 172 12.65 -16.03 13.61
N TYR A 173 12.68 -15.55 12.37
CA TYR A 173 13.94 -15.21 11.68
C TYR A 173 14.75 -14.14 12.40
N TYR A 174 14.08 -13.19 13.05
CA TYR A 174 14.71 -12.11 13.82
C TYR A 174 14.88 -12.43 15.31
N ASN A 175 14.50 -13.64 15.77
CA ASN A 175 14.53 -14.05 17.18
C ASN A 175 13.84 -13.05 18.12
N GLN A 176 12.70 -12.49 17.67
CA GLN A 176 11.95 -11.47 18.40
C GLN A 176 10.97 -12.10 19.41
N SER A 177 10.66 -11.37 20.49
CA SER A 177 9.77 -11.86 21.55
C SER A 177 8.31 -11.88 21.12
N GLU A 178 7.50 -12.74 21.76
CA GLU A 178 6.08 -12.82 21.46
C GLU A 178 5.28 -11.59 21.86
N ALA A 179 5.79 -10.82 22.82
CA ALA A 179 5.20 -9.59 23.31
C ALA A 179 5.42 -8.40 22.36
N GLY A 180 6.32 -8.55 21.37
CA GLY A 180 6.62 -7.54 20.36
C GLY A 180 5.50 -7.40 19.34
N SER A 181 5.13 -6.16 19.03
CA SER A 181 4.12 -5.87 18.01
C SER A 181 4.79 -5.37 16.73
N HIS A 182 4.74 -6.23 15.73
CA HIS A 182 5.42 -6.12 14.45
C HIS A 182 4.48 -5.81 13.29
N THR A 183 5.02 -5.19 12.24
CA THR A 183 4.31 -4.83 11.02
C THR A 183 4.98 -5.47 9.80
N TRP A 184 4.20 -6.10 8.94
CA TRP A 184 4.63 -6.63 7.65
C TRP A 184 3.89 -5.93 6.51
N GLN A 185 4.63 -5.36 5.57
CA GLN A 185 4.09 -4.54 4.49
C GLN A 185 4.56 -5.06 3.14
N ARG A 186 3.69 -4.95 2.13
CA ARG A 186 4.00 -5.25 0.73
C ARG A 186 3.40 -4.17 -0.17
N MET A 187 4.19 -3.69 -1.11
CA MET A 187 3.73 -2.92 -2.26
C MET A 187 3.98 -3.73 -3.53
N TYR A 188 2.96 -3.92 -4.36
CA TYR A 188 3.11 -4.55 -5.66
C TYR A 188 2.18 -3.91 -6.68
N GLY A 189 2.54 -4.01 -7.95
CA GLY A 189 1.84 -3.28 -9.00
C GLY A 189 2.59 -3.23 -10.31
N CYS A 190 2.00 -2.57 -11.29
CA CYS A 190 2.59 -2.36 -12.60
C CYS A 190 2.37 -0.92 -13.08
N ASP A 191 3.32 -0.42 -13.87
CA ASP A 191 3.20 0.80 -14.66
C ASP A 191 3.05 0.43 -16.14
N LEU A 192 2.16 1.12 -16.86
CA LEU A 192 2.04 1.06 -18.31
C LEU A 192 2.62 2.31 -18.93
N GLY A 193 3.35 2.13 -20.04
CA GLY A 193 3.78 3.24 -20.89
C GLY A 193 2.61 3.83 -21.69
N PRO A 194 2.84 4.91 -22.44
CA PRO A 194 1.83 5.55 -23.30
C PRO A 194 1.26 4.62 -24.38
N ASP A 195 2.02 3.60 -24.77
CA ASP A 195 1.59 2.54 -25.70
C ASP A 195 0.72 1.46 -25.03
N GLY A 196 0.45 1.61 -23.74
CA GLY A 196 -0.33 0.69 -22.92
C GLY A 196 0.40 -0.61 -22.59
N ARG A 197 1.70 -0.76 -22.91
CA ARG A 197 2.49 -1.96 -22.58
C ARG A 197 3.11 -1.82 -21.19
N LEU A 198 3.48 -2.96 -20.59
CA LEU A 198 4.18 -2.96 -19.30
C LEU A 198 5.47 -2.16 -19.43
N LEU A 199 5.59 -1.09 -18.65
CA LEU A 199 6.81 -0.31 -18.48
C LEU A 199 7.62 -0.86 -17.31
N ARG A 200 6.95 -1.21 -16.21
CA ARG A 200 7.62 -1.69 -14.99
C ARG A 200 6.70 -2.51 -14.10
N GLY A 201 7.23 -3.58 -13.52
CA GLY A 201 6.58 -4.34 -12.45
C GLY A 201 7.22 -4.08 -11.08
N TYR A 202 6.45 -4.21 -10.01
CA TYR A 202 6.90 -3.99 -8.65
C TYR A 202 6.45 -5.12 -7.72
N ASN A 203 7.34 -5.52 -6.82
CA ASN A 203 7.02 -6.33 -5.65
C ASN A 203 8.05 -6.07 -4.55
N GLN A 204 7.69 -5.25 -3.57
CA GLN A 204 8.57 -4.77 -2.50
C GLN A 204 7.95 -5.09 -1.15
N LEU A 205 8.74 -5.59 -0.22
CA LEU A 205 8.29 -5.95 1.11
C LEU A 205 9.16 -5.29 2.19
N ALA A 206 8.51 -4.86 3.26
CA ALA A 206 9.13 -4.19 4.39
C ALA A 206 8.63 -4.78 5.72
N TYR A 207 9.52 -4.90 6.69
CA TYR A 207 9.25 -5.40 8.04
C TYR A 207 9.63 -4.35 9.07
N ASP A 208 8.70 -4.01 9.96
CA ASP A 208 8.85 -2.95 10.97
C ASP A 208 9.34 -1.61 10.39
N GLY A 209 8.84 -1.27 9.18
CA GLY A 209 9.16 -0.02 8.48
C GLY A 209 10.52 0.01 7.80
N LYS A 210 11.25 -1.11 7.77
CA LYS A 210 12.53 -1.25 7.07
C LYS A 210 12.38 -2.16 5.86
N ASP A 211 13.10 -1.85 4.79
CA ASP A 211 13.15 -2.72 3.62
C ASP A 211 13.57 -4.14 4.01
N TYR A 212 12.92 -5.13 3.41
CA TYR A 212 13.20 -6.54 3.66
C TYR A 212 13.65 -7.23 2.37
N ILE A 213 12.79 -7.31 1.35
CA ILE A 213 13.13 -7.90 0.05
C ILE A 213 12.36 -7.22 -1.08
N ALA A 214 13.02 -7.03 -2.23
CA ALA A 214 12.42 -6.44 -3.43
C ALA A 214 12.73 -7.25 -4.68
N LEU A 215 11.73 -7.40 -5.55
CA LEU A 215 11.91 -7.91 -6.91
C LEU A 215 12.61 -6.84 -7.75
N ASN A 216 13.66 -7.24 -8.45
CA ASN A 216 14.43 -6.34 -9.31
C ASN A 216 13.69 -6.05 -10.62
N GLU A 217 14.17 -5.05 -11.35
CA GLU A 217 13.52 -4.56 -12.58
C GLU A 217 13.49 -5.61 -13.70
N ASP A 218 14.41 -6.57 -13.66
CA ASP A 218 14.46 -7.71 -14.58
C ASP A 218 13.34 -8.75 -14.35
N LEU A 219 12.52 -8.57 -13.31
CA LEU A 219 11.43 -9.46 -12.89
C LEU A 219 11.86 -10.93 -12.71
N SER A 220 13.12 -11.16 -12.37
CA SER A 220 13.71 -12.49 -12.24
C SER A 220 14.61 -12.65 -11.02
N SER A 221 15.24 -11.56 -10.57
CA SER A 221 16.17 -11.54 -9.45
C SER A 221 15.64 -10.72 -8.27
N TRP A 222 16.24 -10.95 -7.10
CA TRP A 222 15.82 -10.34 -5.84
C TRP A 222 16.95 -9.56 -5.18
N THR A 223 16.59 -8.46 -4.53
CA THR A 223 17.47 -7.74 -3.61
C THR A 223 16.98 -7.95 -2.18
N ALA A 224 17.78 -8.61 -1.35
CA ALA A 224 17.53 -8.81 0.07
C ALA A 224 18.27 -7.75 0.91
N ALA A 225 17.58 -7.17 1.90
CA ALA A 225 18.12 -6.07 2.70
C ALA A 225 19.08 -6.55 3.82
N ASP A 226 18.86 -7.75 4.36
CA ASP A 226 19.67 -8.30 5.45
C ASP A 226 19.75 -9.84 5.42
N THR A 227 20.45 -10.42 6.40
CA THR A 227 20.64 -11.87 6.53
C THR A 227 19.32 -12.63 6.70
N ALA A 228 18.33 -12.04 7.37
CA ALA A 228 17.02 -12.68 7.54
C ALA A 228 16.23 -12.67 6.23
N ALA A 229 16.34 -11.61 5.42
CA ALA A 229 15.78 -11.54 4.08
C ALA A 229 16.42 -12.52 3.10
N GLN A 230 17.72 -12.82 3.25
CA GLN A 230 18.39 -13.84 2.44
C GLN A 230 17.80 -15.25 2.64
N ILE A 231 17.22 -15.54 3.81
CA ILE A 231 16.50 -16.81 4.04
C ILE A 231 15.28 -16.90 3.12
N THR A 232 14.51 -15.82 3.02
CA THR A 232 13.34 -15.74 2.13
C THR A 232 13.76 -15.75 0.66
N GLN A 233 14.81 -15.01 0.29
CA GLN A 233 15.36 -14.99 -1.06
C GLN A 233 15.66 -16.41 -1.56
N ARG A 234 16.43 -17.21 -0.81
CA ARG A 234 16.79 -18.58 -1.20
C ARG A 234 15.57 -19.48 -1.37
N LYS A 235 14.56 -19.33 -0.51
CA LYS A 235 13.30 -20.08 -0.61
C LYS A 235 12.52 -19.71 -1.87
N TRP A 236 12.43 -18.42 -2.18
CA TRP A 236 11.70 -17.91 -3.34
C TRP A 236 12.40 -18.22 -4.66
N GLU A 237 13.73 -18.18 -4.70
CA GLU A 237 14.52 -18.62 -5.86
C GLU A 237 14.32 -20.12 -6.10
N ALA A 238 14.40 -20.95 -5.06
CA ALA A 238 14.16 -22.40 -5.17
C ALA A 238 12.72 -22.73 -5.63
N ALA A 239 11.74 -21.94 -5.21
CA ALA A 239 10.33 -22.07 -5.61
C ALA A 239 9.99 -21.36 -6.93
N ARG A 240 10.95 -20.69 -7.58
CA ARG A 240 10.76 -19.91 -8.82
C ARG A 240 9.63 -18.87 -8.70
N GLU A 241 9.49 -18.24 -7.53
CA GLU A 241 8.43 -17.26 -7.23
C GLU A 241 8.47 -16.05 -8.17
N ALA A 242 9.67 -15.65 -8.62
CA ALA A 242 9.82 -14.55 -9.58
C ALA A 242 9.06 -14.81 -10.89
N GLU A 243 8.95 -16.07 -11.33
CA GLU A 243 8.24 -16.41 -12.57
C GLU A 243 6.73 -16.26 -12.44
N GLN A 244 6.17 -16.65 -11.29
CA GLN A 244 4.75 -16.46 -11.00
C GLN A 244 4.41 -14.97 -10.91
N LEU A 245 5.27 -14.20 -10.25
CA LEU A 245 5.11 -12.75 -10.15
C LEU A 245 5.25 -12.08 -11.52
N ARG A 246 6.22 -12.48 -12.32
CA ARG A 246 6.38 -11.97 -13.69
C ARG A 246 5.14 -12.27 -14.53
N ALA A 247 4.61 -13.49 -14.48
CA ALA A 247 3.39 -13.85 -15.21
C ALA A 247 2.19 -12.98 -14.79
N TYR A 248 2.04 -12.69 -13.48
CA TYR A 248 1.01 -11.76 -13.00
C TYR A 248 1.27 -10.32 -13.50
N LEU A 249 2.50 -9.83 -13.38
CA LEU A 249 2.86 -8.44 -13.68
C LEU A 249 2.79 -8.13 -15.17
N GLU A 250 3.21 -9.05 -16.04
CA GLU A 250 3.18 -8.92 -17.50
C GLU A 250 1.79 -9.21 -18.10
N GLY A 251 0.98 -10.03 -17.44
CA GLY A 251 -0.36 -10.41 -17.90
C GLY A 251 -1.47 -9.70 -17.13
N LEU A 252 -1.93 -10.34 -16.05
CA LEU A 252 -3.14 -9.94 -15.33
C LEU A 252 -3.09 -8.50 -14.82
N CYS A 253 -1.94 -8.01 -14.35
CA CYS A 253 -1.82 -6.63 -13.88
C CYS A 253 -2.08 -5.63 -15.02
N VAL A 254 -1.52 -5.88 -16.21
CA VAL A 254 -1.72 -5.06 -17.41
C VAL A 254 -3.18 -5.10 -17.85
N GLU A 255 -3.78 -6.29 -17.88
CA GLU A 255 -5.18 -6.49 -18.27
C GLU A 255 -6.15 -5.74 -17.35
N TRP A 256 -5.99 -5.90 -16.04
CA TRP A 256 -6.83 -5.23 -15.04
C TRP A 256 -6.65 -3.72 -15.07
N LEU A 257 -5.42 -3.22 -15.18
CA LEU A 257 -5.19 -1.78 -15.27
C LEU A 257 -5.87 -1.18 -16.50
N ARG A 258 -5.77 -1.81 -17.68
CA ARG A 258 -6.50 -1.36 -18.88
C ARG A 258 -8.01 -1.34 -18.67
N ARG A 259 -8.57 -2.38 -18.06
CA ARG A 259 -10.01 -2.44 -17.74
C ARG A 259 -10.42 -1.31 -16.80
N TYR A 260 -9.67 -1.06 -15.73
CA TYR A 260 -9.99 0.01 -14.79
C TYR A 260 -9.84 1.40 -15.41
N LEU A 261 -8.88 1.61 -16.31
CA LEU A 261 -8.75 2.86 -17.05
C LEU A 261 -9.94 3.10 -17.99
N GLU A 262 -10.49 2.05 -18.62
CA GLU A 262 -11.69 2.18 -19.44
C GLU A 262 -12.93 2.44 -18.57
N ASN A 263 -13.07 1.72 -17.46
CA ASN A 263 -14.15 1.95 -16.49
C ASN A 263 -14.14 3.40 -15.96
N GLY A 264 -12.96 3.92 -15.64
CA GLY A 264 -12.76 5.25 -15.08
C GLY A 264 -12.46 6.33 -16.12
N LYS A 265 -12.66 6.09 -17.42
CA LYS A 265 -12.18 6.95 -18.51
C LYS A 265 -12.49 8.43 -18.32
N GLU A 266 -13.73 8.75 -17.93
CA GLU A 266 -14.19 10.12 -17.74
C GLU A 266 -13.57 10.83 -16.52
N THR A 267 -13.10 10.08 -15.52
CA THR A 267 -12.55 10.61 -14.26
C THR A 267 -11.03 10.50 -14.18
N LEU A 268 -10.44 9.44 -14.75
CA LEU A 268 -9.00 9.16 -14.69
C LEU A 268 -8.22 9.81 -15.84
N GLN A 269 -8.81 9.95 -17.04
CA GLN A 269 -8.11 10.54 -18.21
C GLN A 269 -8.24 12.06 -18.31
N ARG A 270 -9.07 12.70 -17.46
CA ARG A 270 -9.20 14.17 -17.38
C ARG A 270 -8.18 14.82 -16.43
N ALA A 271 -7.36 14.03 -15.75
CA ALA A 271 -6.40 14.48 -14.74
C ALA A 271 -4.95 14.47 -15.26
#